data_AF-A0A535XLF3-F1
#
_entry.id   AF-A0A535XLF3-F1
#
_cell.length_a   1.000
_cell.length_b   1.000
_cell.length_c   1.000
_cell.angle_alpha   90.00
_cell.angle_beta   90.00
_cell.angle_gamma   90.00
#
_symmetry.space_group_name_H-M   'P 1'
#
loop_
_entity.id
_entity.type
_entity.pdbx_description
1 polymer ?
#
loop_
_entity_poly.entity_id
_entity_poly.type
_entity_poly.pdbx_seq_one_letter_code
_entity_poly.pdbx_strand_id
1 'polypeptide(L)'
;MIYDIGYRGYDGPRLGRRAAIWALFTFSWRAAFGFGRSGRAKVVPWGALAIISLPAVVQSAVVATAGPLGERAGGGFTYDNYLFRMSLLALVFLAAQAPELLVGDQRQRVLSLYFAHALERVDYALAKLAAIVASLFIVTLVPLLVLLLGKTFAASDPFRA
;
A
#
# COMPACT_ATOMS: atom_id res chain seq x y z
N MET A 1 -16.01 -40.61 24.82
CA MET A 1 -15.08 -39.85 25.69
C MET A 1 -14.26 -38.96 24.78
N ILE A 2 -14.40 -37.63 24.88
CA ILE A 2 -13.58 -36.70 24.09
C ILE A 2 -12.22 -36.64 24.80
N TYR A 3 -11.17 -37.11 24.14
CA TYR A 3 -9.81 -37.13 24.68
C TYR A 3 -9.17 -35.76 24.39
N ASP A 4 -8.70 -35.07 25.43
CA ASP A 4 -7.97 -33.81 25.27
C ASP A 4 -6.60 -34.10 24.66
N ILE A 5 -6.40 -33.64 23.43
CA ILE A 5 -5.18 -33.90 22.63
C ILE A 5 -4.06 -32.87 22.90
N GLY A 6 -4.08 -32.21 24.06
CA GLY A 6 -3.05 -31.25 24.44
C GLY A 6 -3.18 -29.93 23.69
N TYR A 7 -4.42 -29.52 23.38
CA TYR A 7 -4.65 -28.19 22.85
C TYR A 7 -4.19 -27.16 23.89
N ARG A 8 -3.33 -26.24 23.46
CA ARG A 8 -2.86 -25.18 24.34
C ARG A 8 -4.02 -24.21 24.57
N GLY A 9 -4.48 -24.12 25.83
CA GLY A 9 -5.50 -23.18 26.24
C GLY A 9 -5.09 -21.74 25.88
N TYR A 10 -6.04 -20.94 25.43
CA TYR A 10 -5.81 -19.52 25.21
C TYR A 10 -6.12 -18.75 26.50
N ASP A 11 -5.08 -18.36 27.24
CA ASP A 11 -5.19 -17.59 28.49
C ASP A 11 -5.20 -16.07 28.26
N GLY A 12 -5.13 -15.63 26.99
CA GLY A 12 -5.10 -14.21 26.63
C GLY A 12 -6.46 -13.51 26.78
N PRO A 13 -6.48 -12.16 26.86
CA PRO A 13 -7.71 -11.38 26.85
C PRO A 13 -8.49 -11.64 25.54
N ARG A 14 -9.78 -11.98 25.65
CA ARG A 14 -10.65 -12.14 24.49
C ARG A 14 -10.95 -10.78 23.89
N LEU A 15 -10.25 -10.44 22.81
CA LEU A 15 -10.45 -9.17 22.11
C LEU A 15 -11.77 -9.20 21.32
N GLY A 16 -12.50 -8.09 21.34
CA GLY A 16 -13.79 -7.96 20.65
C GLY A 16 -13.67 -7.77 19.13
N ARG A 17 -14.83 -7.61 18.49
CA ARG A 17 -14.99 -7.44 17.02
C ARG A 17 -14.04 -6.41 16.40
N ARG A 18 -13.84 -5.25 17.05
CA ARG A 18 -12.94 -4.19 16.54
C ARG A 18 -11.50 -4.66 16.37
N ALA A 19 -10.98 -5.44 17.31
CA ALA A 19 -9.61 -5.93 17.24
C ALA A 19 -9.44 -6.96 16.11
N ALA A 20 -10.46 -7.79 15.87
CA ALA A 20 -10.45 -8.72 14.75
C ALA A 20 -10.43 -7.99 13.39
N ILE A 21 -11.19 -6.89 13.26
CA ILE A 21 -11.16 -6.02 12.07
C ILE A 21 -9.77 -5.42 11.86
N TRP A 22 -9.17 -4.87 12.93
CA TRP A 22 -7.82 -4.30 12.86
C TRP A 22 -6.75 -5.34 12.52
N ALA A 23 -6.85 -6.54 13.07
CA ALA A 23 -5.96 -7.64 12.73
C ALA A 23 -6.09 -8.02 11.25
N LEU A 24 -7.32 -8.10 10.73
CA LEU A 24 -7.57 -8.41 9.32
C LEU A 24 -7.05 -7.32 8.39
N PHE A 25 -7.27 -6.04 8.74
CA PHE A 25 -6.75 -4.89 8.00
C PHE A 25 -5.22 -4.90 7.96
N THR A 26 -4.55 -4.99 9.12
CA THR A 26 -3.08 -4.96 9.19
C THR A 26 -2.45 -6.14 8.47
N PHE A 27 -3.03 -7.33 8.59
CA PHE A 27 -2.59 -8.51 7.85
C PHE A 27 -2.74 -8.30 6.33
N SER A 28 -3.90 -7.82 5.88
CA SER A 28 -4.17 -7.59 4.46
C SER A 28 -3.28 -6.50 3.88
N TRP A 29 -3.06 -5.40 4.61
CA TRP A 29 -2.18 -4.31 4.19
C TRP A 29 -0.72 -4.75 4.09
N ARG A 30 -0.24 -5.57 5.03
CA ARG A 30 1.09 -6.18 4.96
C ARG A 30 1.21 -7.16 3.79
N ALA A 31 0.16 -7.94 3.53
CA ALA A 31 0.11 -8.87 2.41
C ALA A 31 0.18 -8.15 1.06
N ALA A 32 -0.40 -6.95 0.94
CA ALA A 32 -0.35 -6.12 -0.28
C ALA A 32 1.07 -5.70 -0.70
N PHE A 33 2.02 -5.67 0.26
CA PHE A 33 3.44 -5.41 -0.01
C PHE A 33 4.30 -6.67 0.03
N GLY A 34 3.69 -7.85 0.14
CA GLY A 34 4.38 -9.14 0.19
C GLY A 34 5.12 -9.41 1.51
N PHE A 35 4.78 -8.73 2.61
CA PHE A 35 5.37 -9.01 3.92
C PHE A 35 4.91 -10.37 4.44
N GLY A 36 5.84 -11.21 4.90
CA GLY A 36 5.55 -12.57 5.39
C GLY A 36 5.37 -13.62 4.29
N ARG A 37 5.62 -13.28 3.01
CA ARG A 37 5.62 -14.20 1.87
C ARG A 37 7.02 -14.32 1.25
N SER A 38 7.18 -15.27 0.32
CA SER A 38 8.43 -15.47 -0.42
C SER A 38 8.82 -14.19 -1.18
N GLY A 39 10.12 -14.00 -1.43
CA GLY A 39 10.63 -12.79 -2.08
C GLY A 39 9.98 -12.47 -3.43
N ARG A 40 9.48 -13.47 -4.15
CA ARG A 40 8.75 -13.31 -5.41
C ARG A 40 7.47 -12.48 -5.26
N ALA A 41 6.76 -12.60 -4.15
CA ALA A 41 5.54 -11.82 -3.89
C ALA A 41 5.80 -10.32 -3.68
N LYS A 42 7.05 -9.94 -3.39
CA LYS A 42 7.45 -8.53 -3.21
C LYS A 42 7.75 -7.84 -4.54
N VAL A 43 8.10 -8.60 -5.58
CA VAL A 43 8.56 -8.04 -6.86
C VAL A 43 7.51 -7.14 -7.49
N VAL A 44 6.25 -7.58 -7.52
CA VAL A 44 5.16 -6.82 -8.14
C VAL A 44 4.87 -5.51 -7.39
N PRO A 45 4.56 -5.50 -6.08
CA PRO A 45 4.21 -4.26 -5.40
C PRO A 45 5.39 -3.29 -5.29
N TRP A 46 6.60 -3.77 -5.01
CA TRP A 46 7.77 -2.91 -4.91
C TRP A 46 8.29 -2.46 -6.28
N GLY A 47 8.19 -3.31 -7.30
CA GLY A 47 8.52 -2.95 -8.67
C GLY A 47 7.58 -1.86 -9.21
N ALA A 48 6.27 -2.00 -8.98
CA ALA A 48 5.31 -0.97 -9.33
C ALA A 48 5.59 0.35 -8.59
N LEU A 49 5.85 0.31 -7.28
CA LEU A 49 6.22 1.49 -6.50
C LEU A 49 7.50 2.16 -7.04
N ALA A 50 8.51 1.37 -7.37
CA ALA A 50 9.76 1.89 -7.95
C ALA A 50 9.50 2.56 -9.31
N ILE A 51 8.75 1.91 -10.20
CA ILE A 51 8.44 2.47 -11.54
C ILE A 51 7.61 3.75 -11.42
N ILE A 52 6.61 3.78 -10.52
CA ILE A 52 5.76 4.95 -10.29
C ILE A 52 6.54 6.11 -9.65
N SER A 53 7.56 5.83 -8.83
CA SER A 53 8.36 6.86 -8.15
C SER A 53 9.56 7.34 -8.98
N LEU A 54 10.04 6.56 -9.93
CA LEU A 54 11.22 6.88 -10.73
C LEU A 54 11.11 8.25 -11.45
N PRO A 55 10.00 8.61 -12.14
CA PRO A 55 9.88 9.92 -12.77
C PRO A 55 9.96 11.08 -11.78
N ALA A 56 9.38 10.93 -10.57
CA ALA A 56 9.49 11.94 -9.52
C ALA A 56 10.93 12.14 -9.04
N VAL A 57 11.69 11.05 -8.90
CA VAL A 57 13.12 11.10 -8.51
C VAL A 57 13.96 11.77 -9.59
N VAL A 58 13.73 11.43 -10.86
CA VAL A 58 14.46 12.04 -11.98
C VAL A 58 14.13 13.53 -12.08
N GLN A 59 12.85 13.90 -12.00
CA GLN A 59 12.43 15.29 -12.06
C GLN A 59 13.01 16.11 -10.89
N SER A 60 13.02 15.58 -9.66
CA SER A 60 13.60 16.28 -8.52
C SER A 60 15.10 16.47 -8.66
N ALA A 61 15.83 15.48 -9.16
CA ALA A 61 17.27 15.59 -9.43
C ALA A 61 17.60 16.62 -10.52
N VAL A 62 16.80 16.67 -11.58
CA VAL A 62 16.96 17.65 -12.66
C VAL A 62 16.68 19.07 -12.16
N VAL A 63 15.66 19.27 -11.32
CA VAL A 63 15.36 20.58 -10.74
C VAL A 63 16.45 21.02 -9.78
N ALA A 64 16.99 20.10 -8.98
CA ALA A 64 18.09 20.40 -8.06
C ALA A 64 19.39 20.82 -8.78
N THR A 65 19.61 20.36 -10.01
CA THR A 65 20.84 20.65 -10.78
C THR A 65 20.71 21.82 -11.75
N ALA A 66 19.56 21.94 -12.43
CA ALA A 66 19.34 22.94 -13.49
C ALA A 66 18.40 24.10 -13.06
N GLY A 67 17.95 24.11 -11.80
CA GLY A 67 17.09 25.16 -11.27
C GLY A 67 15.76 25.30 -12.04
N PRO A 68 15.25 26.53 -12.23
CA PRO A 68 13.98 26.78 -12.93
C PRO A 68 13.96 26.29 -14.39
N LEU A 69 15.11 26.19 -15.04
CA LEU A 69 15.24 25.62 -16.38
C LEU A 69 15.03 24.09 -16.37
N GLY A 70 15.38 23.44 -15.26
CA GLY A 70 15.18 22.01 -15.03
C GLY A 70 13.72 21.58 -14.95
N GLU A 71 12.79 22.45 -14.51
CA GLU A 71 11.36 22.13 -14.48
C GLU A 71 10.81 21.87 -15.90
N ARG A 72 11.30 22.58 -16.90
CA ARG A 72 10.91 22.38 -18.31
C ARG A 72 11.67 21.23 -18.97
N ALA A 73 12.93 21.02 -18.61
CA ALA A 73 13.78 19.99 -19.19
C ALA A 73 13.50 18.57 -18.64
N GLY A 74 13.06 18.44 -17.38
CA GLY A 74 12.84 17.17 -16.69
C GLY A 74 11.58 16.38 -17.07
N GLY A 75 10.87 16.77 -18.13
CA GLY A 75 9.62 16.11 -18.56
C GLY A 75 8.33 16.81 -18.10
N GLY A 76 8.45 17.95 -17.41
CA GLY A 76 7.31 18.78 -17.02
C GLY A 76 6.40 18.11 -15.98
N PHE A 77 6.96 17.25 -15.13
CA PHE A 77 6.23 16.62 -14.04
C PHE A 77 6.02 17.62 -12.90
N THR A 78 4.77 18.04 -12.70
CA THR A 78 4.33 18.94 -11.64
C THR A 78 3.39 18.21 -10.69
N TYR A 79 3.16 18.73 -9.48
CA TYR A 79 2.24 18.11 -8.52
C TYR A 79 0.85 17.88 -9.09
N ASP A 80 0.36 18.86 -9.84
CA ASP A 80 -0.99 18.84 -10.39
C ASP A 80 -1.17 17.77 -11.46
N ASN A 81 -0.11 17.47 -12.22
CA ASN A 81 -0.19 16.54 -13.34
C ASN A 81 0.38 15.14 -13.03
N TYR A 82 1.13 14.98 -11.94
CA TYR A 82 1.86 13.75 -11.66
C TYR A 82 0.92 12.56 -11.50
N LEU A 83 -0.09 12.71 -10.64
CA LEU A 83 -1.07 11.65 -10.36
C LEU A 83 -1.84 11.26 -11.62
N PHE A 84 -2.23 12.25 -12.43
CA PHE A 84 -2.93 11.99 -13.68
C PHE A 84 -2.06 11.21 -14.67
N ARG A 85 -0.79 11.58 -14.81
CA ARG A 85 0.17 10.88 -15.68
C ARG A 85 0.50 9.46 -15.19
N MET A 86 0.54 9.25 -13.88
CA MET A 86 0.80 7.94 -13.27
C MET A 86 -0.47 7.09 -13.06
N SER A 87 -1.65 7.59 -13.42
CA SER A 87 -2.94 6.92 -13.20
C SER A 87 -2.98 5.52 -13.82
N LEU A 88 -2.46 5.34 -15.03
CA LEU A 88 -2.39 4.04 -15.69
C LEU A 88 -1.57 3.03 -14.87
N LEU A 89 -0.41 3.44 -14.37
CA LEU A 89 0.46 2.56 -13.57
C LEU A 89 -0.16 2.25 -12.20
N ALA A 90 -0.82 3.24 -11.58
CA ALA A 90 -1.57 3.04 -10.35
C ALA A 90 -2.74 2.05 -10.55
N LEU A 91 -3.42 2.11 -11.69
CA LEU A 91 -4.45 1.14 -12.07
C LEU A 91 -3.89 -0.26 -12.29
N VAL A 92 -2.71 -0.39 -12.90
CA VAL A 92 -2.02 -1.69 -13.06
C VAL A 92 -1.64 -2.27 -11.70
N PHE A 93 -1.12 -1.45 -10.78
CA PHE A 93 -0.85 -1.86 -9.40
C PHE A 93 -2.12 -2.36 -8.72
N LEU A 94 -3.22 -1.60 -8.82
CA LEU A 94 -4.51 -1.98 -8.26
C LEU A 94 -5.02 -3.29 -8.86
N ALA A 95 -4.94 -3.44 -10.18
CA ALA A 95 -5.38 -4.64 -10.90
C ALA A 95 -4.57 -5.89 -10.52
N ALA A 96 -3.29 -5.73 -10.19
CA ALA A 96 -2.45 -6.83 -9.71
C ALA A 96 -2.74 -7.19 -8.24
N GLN A 97 -2.92 -6.19 -7.37
CA GLN A 97 -3.04 -6.40 -5.92
C GLN A 97 -4.45 -6.76 -5.45
N ALA A 98 -5.50 -6.28 -6.12
CA ALA A 98 -6.88 -6.60 -5.79
C ALA A 98 -7.18 -8.11 -5.81
N PRO A 99 -6.85 -8.88 -6.87
CA PRO A 99 -7.10 -10.33 -6.87
C PRO A 99 -6.19 -11.06 -5.87
N GLU A 100 -4.96 -10.60 -5.65
CA GLU A 100 -4.05 -11.24 -4.69
C GLU A 100 -4.61 -11.24 -3.26
N LEU A 101 -5.27 -10.14 -2.87
CA LEU A 101 -5.86 -9.97 -1.53
C LEU A 101 -7.23 -10.64 -1.35
N LEU A 102 -8.01 -10.75 -2.43
CA LEU A 102 -9.39 -11.26 -2.39
C LEU A 102 -9.49 -12.75 -2.73
N VAL A 103 -8.73 -13.22 -3.72
CA VAL A 103 -8.83 -14.60 -4.23
C VAL A 103 -8.15 -15.59 -3.28
N GLY A 104 -7.11 -15.17 -2.56
CA GLY A 104 -6.37 -16.02 -1.62
C GLY A 104 -7.29 -16.63 -0.55
N ASP A 105 -8.14 -15.80 0.06
CA ASP A 105 -9.03 -16.23 1.15
C ASP A 105 -10.13 -17.18 0.65
N GLN A 106 -10.59 -17.01 -0.59
CA GLN A 106 -11.54 -17.94 -1.21
C GLN A 106 -10.89 -19.26 -1.59
N ARG A 107 -9.69 -19.23 -2.18
CA ARG A 107 -8.94 -20.44 -2.55
C ARG A 107 -8.64 -21.33 -1.36
N GLN A 108 -8.31 -20.73 -0.22
CA GLN A 108 -8.03 -21.45 1.02
C GLN A 108 -9.28 -21.84 1.82
N ARG A 109 -10.49 -21.47 1.33
CA ARG A 109 -11.79 -21.73 1.99
C ARG A 109 -11.85 -21.26 3.45
N VAL A 110 -11.09 -20.22 3.80
CA VAL A 110 -11.03 -19.68 5.17
C VAL A 110 -12.18 -18.72 5.49
N LEU A 111 -12.99 -18.34 4.50
CA LEU A 111 -14.14 -17.44 4.68
C LEU A 111 -15.16 -17.97 5.69
N SER A 112 -15.42 -19.27 5.70
CA SER A 112 -16.34 -19.88 6.69
C SER A 112 -15.84 -19.72 8.11
N LEU A 113 -14.52 -19.75 8.31
CA LEU A 113 -13.89 -19.60 9.61
C LEU A 113 -13.97 -18.15 10.11
N TYR A 114 -13.78 -17.17 9.22
CA TYR A 114 -13.96 -15.75 9.55
C TYR A 114 -15.40 -15.44 9.97
N PHE A 115 -16.39 -15.98 9.25
CA PHE A 115 -17.80 -15.72 9.56
C PHE A 115 -18.33 -16.53 10.74
N ALA A 116 -17.63 -17.60 11.16
CA ALA A 116 -17.94 -18.30 12.39
C ALA A 116 -17.60 -17.47 13.65
N HIS A 117 -16.66 -16.52 13.53
CA HIS A 117 -16.14 -15.72 14.64
C HIS A 117 -16.58 -14.26 14.52
N ALA A 118 -17.80 -13.91 14.94
CA ALA A 118 -18.32 -12.55 15.19
C ALA A 118 -18.05 -11.44 14.14
N LEU A 119 -17.45 -11.74 12.99
CA LEU A 119 -17.11 -10.82 11.93
C LEU A 119 -18.24 -10.83 10.92
N GLU A 120 -18.84 -9.67 10.68
CA GLU A 120 -19.84 -9.55 9.65
C GLU A 120 -19.19 -9.49 8.27
N ARG A 121 -19.96 -9.87 7.25
CA ARG A 121 -19.53 -9.81 5.84
C ARG A 121 -19.11 -8.39 5.43
N VAL A 122 -19.80 -7.38 5.96
CA VAL A 122 -19.52 -5.97 5.70
C VAL A 122 -18.18 -5.56 6.29
N ASP A 123 -17.88 -5.96 7.53
CA ASP A 123 -16.60 -5.64 8.16
C ASP A 123 -15.41 -6.24 7.40
N TYR A 124 -15.56 -7.49 6.96
CA TYR A 124 -14.56 -8.17 6.16
C TYR A 124 -14.30 -7.39 4.86
N ALA A 125 -15.36 -7.01 4.15
CA ALA A 125 -15.25 -6.25 2.91
C ALA A 125 -14.60 -4.87 3.14
N LEU A 126 -15.00 -4.16 4.20
CA LEU A 126 -14.43 -2.86 4.56
C LEU A 126 -12.96 -2.96 4.95
N ALA A 127 -12.56 -4.00 5.70
CA ALA A 127 -11.17 -4.20 6.08
C ALA A 127 -10.28 -4.46 4.85
N LYS A 128 -10.76 -5.27 3.90
CA LYS A 128 -10.05 -5.55 2.64
C LYS A 128 -9.97 -4.31 1.75
N LEU A 129 -11.07 -3.57 1.62
CA LEU A 129 -11.12 -2.32 0.87
C LEU A 129 -10.17 -1.29 1.48
N ALA A 130 -10.22 -1.09 2.79
CA ALA A 130 -9.33 -0.18 3.49
C ALA A 130 -7.87 -0.56 3.29
N ALA A 131 -7.51 -1.84 3.31
CA ALA A 131 -6.15 -2.30 3.07
C ALA A 131 -5.66 -1.97 1.64
N ILE A 132 -6.51 -2.16 0.63
CA ILE A 132 -6.20 -1.81 -0.76
C ILE A 132 -6.06 -0.28 -0.92
N VAL A 133 -7.00 0.48 -0.37
CA VAL A 133 -6.98 1.95 -0.39
C VAL A 133 -5.73 2.49 0.30
N ALA A 134 -5.37 1.97 1.47
CA ALA A 134 -4.15 2.35 2.18
C ALA A 134 -2.88 2.02 1.38
N SER A 135 -2.88 0.88 0.68
CA SER A 135 -1.75 0.50 -0.18
C SER A 135 -1.59 1.43 -1.37
N LEU A 136 -2.70 1.74 -2.06
CA LEU A 136 -2.73 2.69 -3.17
C LEU A 136 -2.35 4.10 -2.72
N PHE A 137 -2.82 4.51 -1.54
CA PHE A 137 -2.47 5.79 -0.93
C PHE A 137 -0.95 5.91 -0.74
N ILE A 138 -0.28 4.87 -0.25
CA ILE A 138 1.19 4.90 -0.10
C ILE A 138 1.88 4.99 -1.45
N VAL A 139 1.46 4.19 -2.42
CA VAL A 139 2.06 4.18 -3.76
C VAL A 139 1.94 5.54 -4.46
N THR A 140 0.85 6.27 -4.22
CA THR A 140 0.62 7.61 -4.79
C THR A 140 1.25 8.73 -3.95
N LEU A 141 1.32 8.58 -2.63
CA LEU A 141 1.92 9.56 -1.72
C LEU A 141 3.44 9.62 -1.86
N VAL A 142 4.10 8.46 -1.99
CA VAL A 142 5.57 8.37 -2.10
C VAL A 142 6.16 9.28 -3.19
N PRO A 143 5.72 9.23 -4.46
CA PRO A 143 6.27 10.12 -5.49
C PRO A 143 5.98 11.60 -5.23
N LEU A 144 4.82 11.93 -4.64
CA LEU A 144 4.51 13.31 -4.28
C LEU A 144 5.43 13.84 -3.19
N LEU A 145 5.76 13.01 -2.19
CA LEU A 145 6.76 13.35 -1.18
C LEU A 145 8.15 13.52 -1.80
N VAL A 146 8.53 12.68 -2.76
CA VAL A 146 9.80 12.83 -3.48
C VAL A 146 9.88 14.16 -4.23
N LEU A 147 8.80 14.56 -4.91
CA LEU A 147 8.73 15.88 -5.54
C LEU A 147 8.82 17.00 -4.50
N LEU A 148 8.15 16.85 -3.35
CA LEU A 148 8.14 17.82 -2.24
C LEU A 148 9.54 18.07 -1.73
N LEU A 149 10.19 16.98 -1.34
CA LEU A 149 11.55 17.00 -0.87
C LEU A 149 12.48 17.59 -1.94
N GLY A 150 12.31 17.18 -3.20
CA GLY A 150 13.04 17.73 -4.34
C GLY A 150 13.00 19.25 -4.44
N LYS A 151 11.80 19.84 -4.35
CA LYS A 151 11.63 21.29 -4.40
C LYS A 151 12.19 21.98 -3.15
N THR A 152 11.96 21.41 -1.97
CA THR A 152 12.44 22.01 -0.72
C THR A 152 13.97 22.00 -0.62
N PHE A 153 14.64 20.97 -1.12
CA PHE A 153 16.11 20.90 -1.12
C PHE A 153 16.76 21.74 -2.22
N ALA A 154 16.05 21.98 -3.34
CA ALA A 154 16.52 22.87 -4.40
C ALA A 154 16.32 24.36 -4.06
N ALA A 155 15.41 24.68 -3.13
CA ALA A 155 15.19 26.05 -2.69
C ALA A 155 16.32 26.51 -1.76
N SER A 156 16.92 27.67 -2.07
CA SER A 156 17.99 28.27 -1.26
C SER A 156 17.52 28.83 0.09
N ASP A 157 16.20 29.01 0.28
CA ASP A 157 15.57 29.41 1.55
C ASP A 157 14.26 28.62 1.78
N PRO A 158 14.25 27.61 2.68
CA PRO A 158 13.09 26.73 2.86
C PRO A 158 11.86 27.36 3.54
N PHE A 159 11.99 28.57 4.11
CA PHE A 159 10.98 29.17 5.00
C PHE A 159 10.48 30.56 4.59
N ARG A 160 10.90 31.09 3.44
CA ARG A 160 10.33 32.32 2.87
C ARG A 160 9.53 31.98 1.62
N ALA A 161 8.29 31.55 1.85
CA ALA A 161 7.20 31.73 0.89
C ALA A 161 6.63 33.14 1.04
#